data_AF-E4XEC9-F1
#
_entry.id   AF-E4XEC9-F1
#
_cell.length_a   1.000
_cell.length_b   1.000
_cell.length_c   1.000
_cell.angle_alpha   90.00
_cell.angle_beta   90.00
_cell.angle_gamma   90.00
#
_symmetry.space_group_name_H-M   'P 1'
#
loop_
_entity.id
_entity.type
_entity.pdbx_description
1 polymer ?
#
loop_
_entity_poly.entity_id
_entity_poly.type
_entity_poly.pdbx_seq_one_letter_code
_entity_poly.pdbx_strand_id
1 'polypeptide(L)'
;MKIFALTLAALASAQKNKNKNNKNNNYAPTTDAPTTEPNYPGTDAPGPYGGGAGGAYGDPHFMVKSPSQSALCFDFNPSEGTDMNLLVDPLTALSISATAKGRDNGKVFMDSIHFASPGGAHLEFDIDGVHVAGLGDAVVTSAHPLTGAQSYGDINFIEKWSVDGLHEHTKVQIEDGPVFIIKGNLKKESLSFAVEDTEGISNRSRGIIGQFIRDDSYFIADNGDDTATVTSGGMSVEATRENFHHTSNCWVINDEDMLFMMANL
;
A
#
# COMPACT_ATOMS: atom_id res chain seq x y z
N MET A 1 -19.65 -57.09 26.46
CA MET A 1 -18.97 -56.20 27.45
C MET A 1 -17.88 -55.45 26.69
N LYS A 2 -17.82 -54.13 26.56
CA LYS A 2 -18.53 -53.01 27.16
C LYS A 2 -19.00 -52.07 26.04
N ILE A 3 -20.24 -51.63 26.15
CA ILE A 3 -20.90 -50.63 25.32
C ILE A 3 -20.59 -49.28 25.98
N PHE A 4 -20.03 -48.33 25.24
CA PHE A 4 -20.01 -46.93 25.65
C PHE A 4 -21.10 -46.19 24.88
N ALA A 5 -22.21 -45.96 25.57
CA ALA A 5 -23.18 -44.94 25.21
C ALA A 5 -22.59 -43.59 25.64
N LEU A 6 -22.47 -42.65 24.70
CA LEU A 6 -22.46 -41.23 25.04
C LEU A 6 -23.63 -40.54 24.35
N THR A 7 -24.36 -39.85 25.19
CA THR A 7 -25.65 -39.22 25.03
C THR A 7 -25.63 -38.01 24.09
N LEU A 8 -26.71 -37.91 23.32
CA LEU A 8 -27.21 -36.71 22.65
C LEU A 8 -27.29 -35.54 23.66
N ALA A 9 -26.64 -34.43 23.34
CA ALA A 9 -27.00 -33.12 23.87
C ALA A 9 -27.27 -32.18 22.70
N ALA A 10 -28.56 -31.97 22.44
CA ALA A 10 -29.04 -30.89 21.61
C ALA A 10 -28.74 -29.57 22.32
N LEU A 11 -28.07 -28.64 21.63
CA LEU A 11 -28.00 -27.24 22.03
C LEU A 11 -28.49 -26.37 20.88
N ALA A 12 -29.41 -25.52 21.26
CA ALA A 12 -30.36 -24.79 20.44
C ALA A 12 -29.73 -23.90 19.37
N SER A 13 -30.47 -23.82 18.26
CA SER A 13 -30.42 -22.74 17.28
C SER A 13 -30.56 -21.37 17.97
N ALA A 14 -29.47 -20.63 18.08
CA ALA A 14 -29.53 -19.20 18.32
C ALA A 14 -29.58 -18.49 16.96
N GLN A 15 -30.78 -18.15 16.50
CA GLN A 15 -30.96 -17.08 15.52
C GLN A 15 -30.40 -15.78 16.13
N LYS A 16 -29.13 -15.48 15.88
CA LYS A 16 -28.60 -14.15 16.10
C LYS A 16 -29.21 -13.24 15.04
N ASN A 17 -30.16 -12.42 15.48
CA ASN A 17 -30.58 -11.20 14.81
C ASN A 17 -29.35 -10.49 14.24
N LYS A 18 -29.25 -10.45 12.90
CA LYS A 18 -28.36 -9.53 12.18
C LYS A 18 -28.91 -8.12 12.42
N ASN A 19 -28.54 -7.53 13.55
CA ASN A 19 -28.71 -6.11 13.74
C ASN A 19 -27.59 -5.44 12.94
N LYS A 20 -27.94 -4.96 11.73
CA LYS A 20 -27.10 -4.08 10.92
C LYS A 20 -26.85 -2.81 11.72
N ASN A 21 -25.76 -2.77 12.49
CA ASN A 21 -25.20 -1.52 12.96
C ASN A 21 -24.53 -0.84 11.77
N ASN A 22 -25.35 -0.15 11.01
CA ASN A 22 -24.97 0.86 10.05
C ASN A 22 -24.16 1.94 10.81
N LYS A 23 -22.84 1.82 10.83
CA LYS A 23 -21.96 2.95 11.18
C LYS A 23 -21.97 3.89 9.98
N ASN A 24 -23.01 4.72 9.91
CA ASN A 24 -22.99 5.94 9.11
C ASN A 24 -21.82 6.79 9.62
N ASN A 25 -20.68 6.74 8.94
CA ASN A 25 -19.67 7.78 9.02
C ASN A 25 -20.23 9.01 8.31
N ASN A 26 -21.14 9.70 8.99
CA ASN A 26 -21.67 10.98 8.57
C ASN A 26 -20.59 12.04 8.90
N TYR A 27 -19.65 12.24 7.97
CA TYR A 27 -18.76 13.40 8.03
C TYR A 27 -19.61 14.65 7.75
N ALA A 28 -19.81 15.46 8.79
CA ALA A 28 -20.43 16.78 8.63
C ALA A 28 -19.53 17.65 7.73
N PRO A 29 -20.09 18.41 6.77
CA PRO A 29 -19.30 19.25 5.90
C PRO A 29 -18.79 20.46 6.71
N THR A 30 -17.52 20.47 7.06
CA THR A 30 -16.86 21.70 7.53
C THR A 30 -16.56 22.55 6.31
N THR A 31 -17.16 23.74 6.28
CA THR A 31 -16.93 24.75 5.25
C THR A 31 -15.55 25.37 5.44
N ASP A 32 -14.51 24.69 4.97
CA ASP A 32 -13.19 25.27 4.78
C ASP A 32 -12.94 25.51 3.29
N ALA A 33 -12.47 26.71 3.00
CA ALA A 33 -12.29 27.27 1.67
C ALA A 33 -11.43 26.36 0.76
N PRO A 34 -11.68 26.34 -0.57
CA PRO A 34 -10.97 25.47 -1.48
C PRO A 34 -9.51 25.91 -1.56
N THR A 35 -8.63 25.12 -0.94
CA THR A 35 -7.21 25.19 -1.25
C THR A 35 -7.02 24.40 -2.55
N THR A 36 -6.57 25.10 -3.58
CA THR A 36 -6.24 24.53 -4.89
C THR A 36 -4.96 23.70 -4.75
N GLU A 37 -5.09 22.50 -4.19
CA GLU A 37 -4.11 21.43 -4.40
C GLU A 37 -4.12 21.10 -5.90
N PRO A 38 -2.97 21.07 -6.59
CA PRO A 38 -2.95 20.79 -8.00
C PRO A 38 -3.35 19.33 -8.23
N ASN A 39 -4.52 19.16 -8.85
CA ASN A 39 -5.02 17.91 -9.43
C ASN A 39 -3.98 17.39 -10.44
N TYR A 40 -3.13 16.44 -10.01
CA TYR A 40 -2.19 15.73 -10.87
C TYR A 40 -2.56 14.26 -10.88
N PRO A 41 -2.45 13.64 -12.06
CA PRO A 41 -3.29 12.52 -12.45
C PRO A 41 -3.22 11.47 -11.37
N GLY A 42 -4.39 11.20 -10.78
CA GLY A 42 -4.63 9.89 -10.21
C GLY A 42 -4.16 8.85 -11.23
N THR A 43 -3.71 7.72 -10.73
CA THR A 43 -3.24 6.54 -11.46
C THR A 43 -4.29 5.92 -12.42
N ASP A 44 -5.27 6.71 -12.86
CA ASP A 44 -6.14 6.47 -14.01
C ASP A 44 -5.32 6.40 -15.32
N ALA A 45 -4.12 6.98 -15.34
CA ALA A 45 -3.17 6.74 -16.42
C ALA A 45 -2.42 5.42 -16.14
N PRO A 46 -2.61 4.36 -16.95
CA PRO A 46 -1.62 3.29 -16.97
C PRO A 46 -0.28 3.95 -17.26
N GLY A 47 0.72 3.71 -16.39
CA GLY A 47 2.10 3.99 -16.77
C GLY A 47 2.36 3.35 -18.14
N PRO A 48 3.32 3.87 -18.94
CA PRO A 48 3.59 3.37 -20.28
C PRO A 48 3.97 1.87 -20.34
N TYR A 49 4.10 1.21 -19.19
CA TYR A 49 4.34 -0.21 -19.02
C TYR A 49 3.07 -0.87 -18.45
N GLY A 50 2.47 -1.78 -19.21
CA GLY A 50 1.22 -2.48 -18.89
C GLY A 50 1.30 -3.49 -17.74
N GLY A 51 1.99 -3.15 -16.65
CA GLY A 51 2.17 -3.96 -15.45
C GLY A 51 1.22 -3.57 -14.32
N GLY A 52 1.34 -4.25 -13.17
CA GLY A 52 0.58 -3.94 -11.97
C GLY A 52 1.06 -2.61 -11.38
N ALA A 53 0.21 -1.95 -10.60
CA ALA A 53 0.55 -0.71 -9.91
C ALA A 53 -0.01 -0.75 -8.50
N GLY A 54 0.67 -0.09 -7.56
CA GLY A 54 0.12 0.05 -6.22
C GLY A 54 0.76 1.19 -5.46
N GLY A 55 0.01 1.81 -4.57
CA GLY A 55 0.49 2.91 -3.73
C GLY A 55 -0.20 2.95 -2.37
N ALA A 56 0.50 3.54 -1.42
CA ALA A 56 0.07 3.79 -0.05
C ALA A 56 0.25 5.29 0.25
N TYR A 57 -0.74 5.92 0.87
CA TYR A 57 -0.73 7.37 1.06
C TYR A 57 -0.99 7.75 2.52
N GLY A 58 -0.01 8.38 3.18
CA GLY A 58 -0.20 9.06 4.46
C GLY A 58 -0.83 8.20 5.55
N ASP A 59 -2.11 8.47 5.84
CA ASP A 59 -2.99 7.73 6.76
C ASP A 59 -3.54 6.51 6.04
N PRO A 60 -2.87 5.34 6.12
CA PRO A 60 -2.48 4.69 4.89
C PRO A 60 -3.67 4.13 4.10
N HIS A 61 -4.06 4.93 3.10
CA HIS A 61 -5.00 4.59 2.06
C HIS A 61 -4.24 3.86 0.96
N PHE A 62 -4.73 2.71 0.54
CA PHE A 62 -4.11 1.91 -0.51
C PHE A 62 -4.93 1.98 -1.79
N MET A 63 -4.22 2.06 -2.91
CA MET A 63 -4.78 1.81 -4.24
C MET A 63 -3.88 0.79 -4.91
N VAL A 64 -4.46 -0.33 -5.33
CA VAL A 64 -3.73 -1.41 -6.01
C VAL A 64 -4.45 -1.80 -7.29
N LYS A 65 -3.67 -2.18 -8.30
CA LYS A 65 -4.14 -2.56 -9.62
C LYS A 65 -3.31 -3.71 -10.14
N SER A 66 -3.96 -4.83 -10.47
CA SER A 66 -3.32 -5.87 -11.28
C SER A 66 -3.42 -5.53 -12.77
N PRO A 67 -2.52 -6.04 -13.63
CA PRO A 67 -2.51 -5.71 -15.06
C PRO A 67 -3.85 -5.87 -15.78
N SER A 68 -4.63 -6.88 -15.40
CA SER A 68 -5.87 -7.28 -16.08
C SER A 68 -7.16 -6.80 -15.39
N GLN A 69 -7.06 -6.05 -14.29
CA GLN A 69 -8.23 -5.65 -13.49
C GLN A 69 -8.33 -4.14 -13.26
N SER A 70 -9.51 -3.69 -12.85
CA SER A 70 -9.73 -2.34 -12.32
C SER A 70 -9.10 -2.17 -10.94
N ALA A 71 -8.82 -0.93 -10.55
CA ALA A 71 -8.19 -0.64 -9.26
C ALA A 71 -9.09 -1.00 -8.07
N LEU A 72 -8.47 -1.54 -7.01
CA LEU A 72 -9.04 -1.71 -5.69
C LEU A 72 -8.49 -0.65 -4.75
N CYS A 73 -9.35 -0.13 -3.89
CA CYS A 73 -8.98 0.81 -2.84
C CYS A 73 -9.47 0.32 -1.48
N PHE A 74 -8.67 0.57 -0.45
CA PHE A 74 -9.00 0.17 0.91
C PHE A 74 -8.12 0.92 1.91
N ASP A 75 -8.59 0.99 3.15
CA ASP A 75 -7.78 1.44 4.27
C ASP A 75 -7.14 0.26 4.97
N PHE A 76 -5.92 0.47 5.45
CA PHE A 76 -5.28 -0.45 6.38
C PHE A 76 -4.76 0.37 7.54
N ASN A 77 -5.30 0.12 8.74
CA ASN A 77 -5.04 0.90 9.93
C ASN A 77 -4.14 0.13 10.91
N PRO A 78 -2.80 0.13 10.73
CA PRO A 78 -1.89 -0.56 11.63
C PRO A 78 -1.86 0.12 13.01
N SER A 79 -1.49 -0.65 14.03
CA SER A 79 -1.19 -0.07 15.33
C SER A 79 0.08 0.79 15.25
N GLU A 80 0.14 1.86 16.03
CA GLU A 80 1.33 2.69 16.15
C GLU A 80 2.57 1.85 16.52
N GLY A 81 3.71 2.19 15.92
CA GLY A 81 4.99 1.51 16.09
C GLY A 81 5.10 0.18 15.35
N THR A 82 4.09 -0.19 14.55
CA THR A 82 4.10 -1.46 13.79
C THR A 82 4.72 -1.24 12.42
N ASP A 83 5.57 -2.17 12.00
CA ASP A 83 6.05 -2.26 10.63
C ASP A 83 5.02 -2.98 9.76
N MET A 84 4.70 -2.38 8.62
CA MET A 84 3.83 -2.97 7.62
C MET A 84 4.64 -3.36 6.38
N ASN A 85 4.54 -4.62 5.98
CA ASN A 85 5.19 -5.10 4.75
C ASN A 85 4.38 -4.61 3.55
N LEU A 86 4.92 -3.63 2.82
CA LEU A 86 4.30 -3.10 1.61
C LEU A 86 4.52 -4.06 0.44
N LEU A 87 5.76 -4.53 0.26
CA LEU A 87 6.13 -5.47 -0.78
C LEU A 87 7.28 -6.35 -0.30
N VAL A 88 7.13 -7.67 -0.42
CA VAL A 88 8.21 -8.62 -0.14
C VAL A 88 8.27 -9.62 -1.28
N ASP A 89 9.36 -9.65 -2.02
CA ASP A 89 9.62 -10.65 -3.05
C ASP A 89 10.68 -11.66 -2.58
N PRO A 90 10.27 -12.87 -2.16
CA PRO A 90 11.19 -13.86 -1.64
C PRO A 90 12.12 -14.47 -2.70
N LEU A 91 11.84 -14.28 -4.00
CA LEU A 91 12.74 -14.80 -5.05
C LEU A 91 13.95 -13.91 -5.29
N THR A 92 13.76 -12.60 -5.24
CA THR A 92 14.82 -11.61 -5.44
C THR A 92 15.42 -11.12 -4.13
N ALA A 93 14.78 -11.44 -2.99
CA ALA A 93 15.09 -10.90 -1.66
C ALA A 93 14.83 -9.39 -1.53
N LEU A 94 14.09 -8.79 -2.47
CA LEU A 94 13.60 -7.43 -2.34
C LEU A 94 12.55 -7.36 -1.22
N SER A 95 12.71 -6.41 -0.30
CA SER A 95 11.74 -6.14 0.77
C SER A 95 11.55 -4.65 0.97
N ILE A 96 10.29 -4.24 1.06
CA ILE A 96 9.87 -2.86 1.30
C ILE A 96 8.83 -2.87 2.42
N SER A 97 9.10 -2.14 3.49
CA SER A 97 8.18 -1.96 4.62
C SER A 97 8.02 -0.48 4.96
N ALA A 98 7.02 -0.15 5.76
CA ALA A 98 6.87 1.17 6.35
C ALA A 98 6.59 1.07 7.84
N THR A 99 7.14 1.99 8.63
CA THR A 99 6.86 2.10 10.06
C THR A 99 5.70 3.06 10.29
N ALA A 100 4.68 2.59 11.00
CA ALA A 100 3.51 3.38 11.34
C ALA A 100 3.76 4.19 12.62
N LYS A 101 3.35 5.46 12.65
CA LYS A 101 3.49 6.32 13.84
C LYS A 101 2.23 7.13 14.10
N GLY A 102 1.84 7.23 15.37
CA GLY A 102 0.73 8.05 15.80
C GLY A 102 1.05 9.54 15.65
N ARG A 103 0.00 10.34 15.54
CA ARG A 103 0.05 11.80 15.62
C ARG A 103 -0.93 12.28 16.68
N ASP A 104 -0.76 13.52 17.14
CA ASP A 104 -1.59 14.12 18.20
C ASP A 104 -3.09 14.17 17.86
N ASN A 105 -3.44 14.09 16.58
CA ASN A 105 -4.83 14.00 16.10
C ASN A 105 -5.44 12.59 16.21
N GLY A 106 -4.72 11.61 16.77
CA GLY A 106 -5.17 10.22 16.91
C GLY A 106 -5.10 9.40 15.63
N LYS A 107 -4.56 9.96 14.53
CA LYS A 107 -4.33 9.22 13.28
C LYS A 107 -2.93 8.60 13.27
N VAL A 108 -2.81 7.53 12.50
CA VAL A 108 -1.54 6.81 12.27
C VAL A 108 -1.11 7.06 10.83
N PHE A 109 0.15 7.42 10.63
CA PHE A 109 0.74 7.69 9.32
C PHE A 109 1.98 6.84 9.08
N MET A 110 2.36 6.64 7.83
CA MET A 110 3.69 6.14 7.48
C MET A 110 4.73 7.22 7.80
N ASP A 111 5.63 6.94 8.75
CA ASP A 111 6.68 7.86 9.22
C ASP A 111 7.98 7.62 8.47
N SER A 112 8.33 6.35 8.29
CA SER A 112 9.50 5.93 7.52
C SER A 112 9.17 4.77 6.59
N ILE A 113 9.93 4.67 5.50
CA ILE A 113 9.86 3.57 4.54
C ILE A 113 11.25 2.93 4.48
N HIS A 114 11.29 1.60 4.50
CA HIS A 114 12.52 0.82 4.55
C HIS A 114 12.63 -0.05 3.32
N PHE A 115 13.80 -0.04 2.69
CA PHE A 115 14.16 -0.88 1.57
C PHE A 115 15.29 -1.80 1.98
N ALA A 116 15.17 -3.07 1.60
CA ALA A 116 16.28 -4.01 1.50
C ALA A 116 16.30 -4.54 0.07
N SER A 117 17.39 -4.25 -0.67
CA SER A 117 17.54 -4.62 -2.07
C SER A 117 18.11 -6.04 -2.23
N PRO A 118 17.95 -6.65 -3.42
CA PRO A 118 18.58 -7.92 -3.77
C PRO A 118 20.11 -7.94 -3.56
N GLY A 119 20.79 -6.84 -3.81
CA GLY A 119 22.22 -6.67 -3.63
C GLY A 119 22.67 -6.42 -2.19
N GLY A 120 21.74 -6.40 -1.23
CA GLY A 120 22.03 -6.21 0.20
C GLY A 120 22.15 -4.75 0.65
N ALA A 121 21.83 -3.79 -0.22
CA ALA A 121 21.77 -2.38 0.14
C ALA A 121 20.47 -2.10 0.92
N HIS A 122 20.57 -1.33 2.01
CA HIS A 122 19.43 -0.93 2.82
C HIS A 122 19.28 0.59 2.77
N LEU A 123 18.08 1.07 2.46
CA LEU A 123 17.71 2.48 2.49
C LEU A 123 16.56 2.69 3.46
N GLU A 124 16.64 3.72 4.28
CA GLU A 124 15.52 4.25 5.06
C GLU A 124 15.18 5.64 4.55
N PHE A 125 13.90 5.89 4.35
CA PHE A 125 13.35 7.18 3.93
C PHE A 125 12.53 7.74 5.08
N ASP A 126 12.76 8.99 5.44
CA ASP A 126 11.95 9.76 6.37
C ASP A 126 11.81 11.21 5.89
N ILE A 127 11.35 12.09 6.78
CA ILE A 127 11.17 13.51 6.48
C ILE A 127 12.51 14.26 6.32
N ASP A 128 13.58 13.72 6.90
CA ASP A 128 14.93 14.28 6.89
C ASP A 128 15.74 13.80 5.68
N GLY A 129 15.30 12.76 4.98
CA GLY A 129 15.81 12.36 3.67
C GLY A 129 16.04 10.86 3.53
N VAL A 130 17.16 10.51 2.88
CA VAL A 130 17.58 9.12 2.63
C VAL A 130 18.76 8.75 3.51
N HIS A 131 18.61 7.68 4.27
CA HIS A 131 19.65 7.09 5.12
C HIS A 131 20.07 5.74 4.54
N VAL A 132 21.37 5.43 4.54
CA VAL A 132 21.92 4.22 3.90
C VAL A 132 22.62 3.30 4.88
N ALA A 133 22.47 1.98 4.68
CA ALA A 133 23.10 0.93 5.48
C ALA A 133 23.26 -0.38 4.69
N GLY A 134 23.86 -1.41 5.30
CA GLY A 134 23.88 -2.77 4.76
C GLY A 134 25.14 -3.16 3.96
N LEU A 135 25.89 -2.19 3.43
CA LEU A 135 27.10 -2.46 2.61
C LEU A 135 28.43 -2.15 3.32
N GLY A 136 28.45 -2.14 4.66
CA GLY A 136 29.65 -1.86 5.44
C GLY A 136 30.19 -0.44 5.20
N ASP A 137 31.43 -0.33 4.73
CA ASP A 137 32.12 0.95 4.50
C ASP A 137 31.77 1.61 3.15
N ALA A 138 30.86 1.02 2.36
CA ALA A 138 30.42 1.63 1.11
C ALA A 138 29.71 2.97 1.39
N VAL A 139 29.92 3.93 0.50
CA VAL A 139 29.32 5.27 0.57
C VAL A 139 28.47 5.55 -0.66
N VAL A 140 27.48 6.42 -0.50
CA VAL A 140 26.66 6.92 -1.62
C VAL A 140 27.56 7.67 -2.60
N THR A 141 27.36 7.44 -3.90
CA THR A 141 28.08 8.21 -4.93
C THR A 141 27.67 9.68 -4.89
N SER A 142 28.57 10.59 -5.27
CA SER A 142 28.18 11.97 -5.49
C SER A 142 27.05 12.09 -6.52
N ALA A 143 26.10 12.99 -6.28
CA ALA A 143 24.99 13.23 -7.18
C ALA A 143 25.47 13.64 -8.58
N HIS A 144 24.93 12.98 -9.60
CA HIS A 144 25.26 13.27 -10.99
C HIS A 144 24.83 14.70 -11.35
N PRO A 145 25.70 15.53 -11.95
CA PRO A 145 25.50 16.99 -12.04
C PRO A 145 24.29 17.42 -12.88
N LEU A 146 23.80 16.56 -13.78
CA LEU A 146 22.64 16.88 -14.63
C LEU A 146 21.34 16.29 -14.14
N THR A 147 21.38 15.15 -13.44
CA THR A 147 20.19 14.35 -13.11
C THR A 147 19.92 14.31 -11.61
N GLY A 148 20.90 14.66 -10.78
CA GLY A 148 20.85 14.46 -9.32
C GLY A 148 20.94 13.00 -8.90
N ALA A 149 21.16 12.07 -9.84
CA ALA A 149 21.17 10.64 -9.55
C ALA A 149 22.36 10.25 -8.67
N GLN A 150 22.06 9.45 -7.66
CA GLN A 150 23.00 8.86 -6.73
C GLN A 150 22.85 7.33 -6.78
N SER A 151 23.90 6.61 -6.42
CA SER A 151 23.92 5.16 -6.38
C SER A 151 24.45 4.68 -5.04
N TYR A 152 23.86 3.59 -4.54
CA TYR A 152 24.31 2.88 -3.36
C TYR A 152 24.04 1.38 -3.55
N GLY A 153 25.10 0.60 -3.79
CA GLY A 153 24.97 -0.80 -4.21
C GLY A 153 24.25 -0.92 -5.55
N ASP A 154 23.23 -1.77 -5.56
CA ASP A 154 22.31 -2.03 -6.68
C ASP A 154 21.11 -1.05 -6.72
N ILE A 155 21.13 0.01 -5.92
CA ILE A 155 20.06 1.01 -5.88
C ILE A 155 20.53 2.31 -6.49
N ASN A 156 19.77 2.83 -7.45
CA ASN A 156 19.90 4.18 -7.98
C ASN A 156 18.73 5.03 -7.50
N PHE A 157 18.99 6.23 -7.01
CA PHE A 157 17.93 7.11 -6.53
C PHE A 157 18.18 8.58 -6.83
N ILE A 158 17.09 9.35 -6.92
CA ILE A 158 17.10 10.80 -7.14
C ILE A 158 16.19 11.42 -6.08
N GLU A 159 16.78 12.18 -5.18
CA GLU A 159 16.05 13.00 -4.20
C GLU A 159 15.73 14.36 -4.82
N LYS A 160 14.47 14.78 -4.71
CA LYS A 160 14.04 16.13 -5.03
C LYS A 160 13.61 16.86 -3.77
N TRP A 161 14.27 17.98 -3.57
CA TRP A 161 14.04 18.90 -2.48
C TRP A 161 13.43 20.19 -3.03
N SER A 162 12.45 20.75 -2.33
CA SER A 162 11.92 22.07 -2.64
C SER A 162 12.95 23.16 -2.33
N VAL A 163 12.66 24.40 -2.75
CA VAL A 163 13.52 25.56 -2.50
C VAL A 163 13.69 25.86 -1.01
N ASP A 164 12.69 25.56 -0.19
CA ASP A 164 12.70 25.71 1.27
C ASP A 164 13.31 24.49 2.00
N GLY A 165 13.93 23.55 1.27
CA GLY A 165 14.66 22.42 1.85
C GLY A 165 13.75 21.28 2.29
N LEU A 166 12.61 21.11 1.63
CA LEU A 166 11.61 20.10 1.95
C LEU A 166 11.74 18.86 1.06
N HIS A 167 11.69 17.66 1.65
CA HIS A 167 11.70 16.42 0.88
C HIS A 167 10.39 16.27 0.09
N GLU A 168 10.42 16.55 -1.22
CA GLU A 168 9.23 16.45 -2.08
C GLU A 168 9.00 15.01 -2.53
N HIS A 169 9.99 14.44 -3.21
CA HIS A 169 9.93 13.06 -3.67
C HIS A 169 11.30 12.45 -3.88
N THR A 170 11.41 11.15 -3.65
CA THR A 170 12.54 10.33 -4.06
C THR A 170 12.09 9.25 -5.02
N LYS A 171 12.73 9.20 -6.19
CA LYS A 171 12.57 8.11 -7.14
C LYS A 171 13.68 7.09 -6.92
N VAL A 172 13.32 5.82 -6.78
CA VAL A 172 14.24 4.71 -6.48
C VAL A 172 14.12 3.66 -7.58
N GLN A 173 15.25 3.22 -8.11
CA GLN A 173 15.38 2.19 -9.13
C GLN A 173 16.32 1.11 -8.62
N ILE A 174 15.85 -0.13 -8.55
CA ILE A 174 16.74 -1.30 -8.36
C ILE A 174 17.38 -1.64 -9.70
N GLU A 175 18.68 -1.92 -9.75
CA GLU A 175 19.39 -2.33 -10.97
C GLU A 175 18.70 -3.54 -11.61
N ASP A 176 18.45 -3.46 -12.93
CA ASP A 176 17.70 -4.46 -13.71
C ASP A 176 16.36 -4.88 -13.07
N GLY A 177 15.69 -3.96 -12.39
CA GLY A 177 14.52 -4.26 -11.57
C GLY A 177 13.50 -3.13 -11.45
N PRO A 178 12.72 -3.12 -10.35
CA PRO A 178 11.55 -2.25 -10.26
C PRO A 178 11.86 -0.80 -9.90
N VAL A 179 10.86 0.05 -10.12
CA VAL A 179 10.92 1.49 -9.84
C VAL A 179 9.86 1.89 -8.82
N PHE A 180 10.27 2.70 -7.86
CA PHE A 180 9.44 3.18 -6.77
C PHE A 180 9.50 4.69 -6.62
N ILE A 181 8.45 5.26 -6.05
CA ILE A 181 8.36 6.66 -5.69
C ILE A 181 8.00 6.76 -4.21
N ILE A 182 8.80 7.52 -3.47
CA ILE A 182 8.50 7.97 -2.12
C ILE A 182 8.15 9.45 -2.20
N LYS A 183 7.10 9.89 -1.51
CA LYS A 183 6.73 11.31 -1.41
C LYS A 183 6.56 11.72 0.05
N GLY A 184 7.14 12.85 0.42
CA GLY A 184 6.94 13.47 1.72
C GLY A 184 5.76 14.44 1.72
N ASN A 185 5.01 14.46 2.81
CA ASN A 185 4.04 15.51 3.12
C ASN A 185 4.38 16.10 4.49
N LEU A 186 5.04 17.25 4.50
CA LEU A 186 5.49 17.89 5.73
C LEU A 186 4.37 18.40 6.61
N LYS A 187 3.28 18.89 6.02
CA LYS A 187 2.15 19.38 6.81
C LYS A 187 1.53 18.27 7.65
N LYS A 188 1.57 17.04 7.15
CA LYS A 188 1.11 15.83 7.85
C LYS A 188 2.25 15.06 8.51
N GLU A 189 3.50 15.50 8.30
CA GLU A 189 4.73 14.76 8.61
C GLU A 189 4.62 13.29 8.20
N SER A 190 4.17 13.01 6.97
CA SER A 190 3.90 11.64 6.53
C SER A 190 4.54 11.32 5.20
N LEU A 191 4.79 10.04 4.96
CA LEU A 191 5.27 9.54 3.69
C LEU A 191 4.14 8.88 2.88
N SER A 192 4.35 8.80 1.58
CA SER A 192 3.59 7.99 0.65
C SER A 192 4.55 7.16 -0.18
N PHE A 193 4.10 5.96 -0.58
CA PHE A 193 4.87 5.02 -1.37
C PHE A 193 4.08 4.64 -2.62
N ALA A 194 4.76 4.46 -3.75
CA ALA A 194 4.15 3.91 -4.96
C ALA A 194 5.14 3.04 -5.73
N VAL A 195 4.62 1.98 -6.35
CA VAL A 195 5.30 1.18 -7.36
C VAL A 195 5.01 1.80 -8.72
N GLU A 196 6.04 2.35 -9.36
CA GLU A 196 5.95 2.96 -10.69
C GLU A 196 6.19 1.92 -11.80
N ASP A 197 7.11 0.99 -11.57
CA ASP A 197 7.40 -0.13 -12.47
C ASP A 197 7.55 -1.43 -11.67
N THR A 198 6.98 -2.50 -12.20
CA THR A 198 6.97 -3.84 -11.60
C THR A 198 7.96 -4.80 -12.23
N GLU A 199 8.75 -4.36 -13.22
CA GLU A 199 9.82 -5.16 -13.80
C GLU A 199 10.72 -5.76 -12.71
N GLY A 200 11.06 -7.05 -12.85
CA GLY A 200 11.87 -7.77 -11.86
C GLY A 200 11.12 -8.23 -10.60
N ILE A 201 9.89 -7.78 -10.34
CA ILE A 201 9.08 -8.27 -9.21
C ILE A 201 8.43 -9.60 -9.58
N SER A 202 8.68 -10.63 -8.79
CA SER A 202 8.16 -11.96 -9.09
C SER A 202 6.68 -12.14 -8.72
N ASN A 203 6.04 -13.13 -9.34
CA ASN A 203 4.69 -13.58 -8.97
C ASN A 203 4.61 -14.24 -7.57
N ARG A 204 5.74 -14.35 -6.85
CA ARG A 204 5.78 -14.78 -5.45
C ARG A 204 5.78 -13.61 -4.47
N SER A 205 5.72 -12.38 -4.96
CA SER A 205 5.63 -11.19 -4.12
C SER A 205 4.39 -11.22 -3.22
N ARG A 206 4.55 -10.68 -2.02
CA ARG A 206 3.58 -10.60 -0.93
C ARG A 206 3.63 -9.22 -0.28
N GLY A 207 2.85 -9.01 0.77
CA GLY A 207 2.68 -7.72 1.43
C GLY A 207 1.44 -6.99 0.92
N ILE A 208 1.14 -5.84 1.51
CA ILE A 208 -0.11 -5.11 1.26
C ILE A 208 -0.26 -4.76 -0.22
N ILE A 209 0.82 -4.32 -0.87
CA ILE A 209 0.83 -4.00 -2.30
C ILE A 209 1.28 -5.21 -3.12
N GLY A 210 2.37 -5.87 -2.70
CA GLY A 210 3.02 -6.93 -3.48
C GLY A 210 2.08 -8.06 -3.88
N GLN A 211 1.10 -8.41 -3.03
CA GLN A 211 0.18 -9.50 -3.35
C GLN A 211 -0.84 -9.15 -4.45
N PHE A 212 -1.15 -7.87 -4.67
CA PHE A 212 -2.19 -7.37 -5.58
C PHE A 212 -1.67 -6.78 -6.90
N ILE A 213 -0.37 -6.55 -7.03
CA ILE A 213 0.24 -6.08 -8.29
C ILE A 213 0.54 -7.21 -9.28
N ARG A 214 0.41 -8.46 -8.83
CA ARG A 214 0.64 -9.65 -9.66
C ARG A 214 -0.52 -9.89 -10.62
N ASP A 215 -0.22 -10.56 -11.72
CA ASP A 215 -1.23 -11.12 -12.61
C ASP A 215 -2.20 -12.01 -11.83
N ASP A 216 -3.48 -11.88 -12.16
CA ASP A 216 -4.57 -12.71 -11.62
C ASP A 216 -4.65 -12.72 -10.08
N SER A 217 -4.09 -11.69 -9.43
CA SER A 217 -4.08 -11.58 -7.96
C SER A 217 -5.47 -11.37 -7.37
N TYR A 218 -6.39 -10.81 -8.13
CA TYR A 218 -7.80 -10.71 -7.79
C TYR A 218 -8.64 -10.64 -9.07
N PHE A 219 -9.94 -10.84 -8.92
CA PHE A 219 -10.94 -10.70 -9.99
C PHE A 219 -12.11 -9.87 -9.51
N ILE A 220 -12.54 -8.92 -10.32
CA ILE A 220 -13.71 -8.08 -10.03
C ILE A 220 -14.86 -8.52 -10.93
N ALA A 221 -15.95 -8.97 -10.32
CA ALA A 221 -17.23 -9.20 -10.98
C ALA A 221 -18.16 -8.01 -10.69
N ASP A 222 -18.35 -7.13 -11.68
CA ASP A 222 -19.29 -6.00 -11.59
C ASP A 222 -20.74 -6.55 -11.58
N ASN A 223 -21.46 -6.24 -10.50
CA ASN A 223 -22.83 -6.71 -10.27
C ASN A 223 -23.89 -5.67 -10.69
N GLY A 224 -23.47 -4.49 -11.16
CA GLY A 224 -24.34 -3.34 -11.38
C GLY A 224 -24.56 -2.51 -10.11
N ASP A 225 -25.27 -1.39 -10.25
CA ASP A 225 -25.61 -0.46 -9.17
C ASP A 225 -24.41 -0.01 -8.32
N ASP A 226 -23.25 0.20 -8.95
CA ASP A 226 -21.98 0.55 -8.30
C ASP A 226 -21.51 -0.48 -7.26
N THR A 227 -21.89 -1.75 -7.43
CA THR A 227 -21.45 -2.86 -6.58
C THR A 227 -20.67 -3.91 -7.39
N ALA A 228 -19.71 -4.57 -6.73
CA ALA A 228 -18.96 -5.66 -7.30
C ALA A 228 -18.64 -6.73 -6.25
N THR A 229 -18.33 -7.93 -6.73
CA THR A 229 -17.71 -8.99 -5.92
C THR A 229 -16.24 -9.08 -6.30
N VAL A 230 -15.36 -8.88 -5.32
CA VAL A 230 -13.92 -9.02 -5.48
C VAL A 230 -13.51 -10.40 -4.97
N THR A 231 -12.82 -11.18 -5.79
CA THR A 231 -12.33 -12.51 -5.43
C THR A 231 -10.81 -12.54 -5.45
N SER A 232 -10.17 -12.95 -4.35
CA SER A 232 -8.72 -13.13 -4.22
C SER A 232 -8.43 -14.28 -3.27
N GLY A 233 -7.48 -15.16 -3.60
CA GLY A 233 -7.09 -16.26 -2.69
C GLY A 233 -8.19 -17.29 -2.39
N GLY A 234 -9.23 -17.39 -3.23
CA GLY A 234 -10.41 -18.20 -2.97
C GLY A 234 -11.42 -17.57 -2.01
N MET A 235 -11.18 -16.33 -1.58
CA MET A 235 -12.10 -15.52 -0.78
C MET A 235 -12.84 -14.53 -1.68
N SER A 236 -14.10 -14.24 -1.36
CA SER A 236 -14.91 -13.25 -2.06
C SER A 236 -15.49 -12.25 -1.06
N VAL A 237 -15.38 -10.97 -1.39
CA VAL A 237 -15.88 -9.84 -0.58
C VAL A 237 -16.67 -8.88 -1.46
N GLU A 238 -17.54 -8.09 -0.85
CA GLU A 238 -18.27 -7.03 -1.55
C GLU A 238 -17.39 -5.78 -1.69
N ALA A 239 -17.53 -5.09 -2.82
CA ALA A 239 -16.91 -3.79 -3.06
C ALA A 239 -17.92 -2.81 -3.66
N THR A 240 -17.71 -1.53 -3.39
CA THR A 240 -18.54 -0.44 -3.92
C THR A 240 -17.70 0.51 -4.76
N ARG A 241 -18.25 0.98 -5.87
CA ARG A 241 -17.58 1.98 -6.71
C ARG A 241 -17.88 3.36 -6.16
N GLU A 242 -16.85 4.04 -5.70
CA GLU A 242 -16.99 5.41 -5.18
C GLU A 242 -15.72 6.24 -5.38
N ASN A 243 -15.83 7.53 -5.07
CA ASN A 243 -14.65 8.40 -4.95
C ASN A 243 -14.01 8.11 -3.58
N PHE A 244 -12.76 7.67 -3.61
CA PHE A 244 -12.02 7.25 -2.43
C PHE A 244 -10.79 8.13 -2.24
N HIS A 245 -10.87 9.05 -1.27
CA HIS A 245 -9.84 10.04 -0.99
C HIS A 245 -9.41 10.84 -2.24
N HIS A 246 -8.22 10.56 -2.77
CA HIS A 246 -7.64 11.23 -3.93
C HIS A 246 -7.89 10.48 -5.24
N THR A 247 -8.55 9.33 -5.19
CA THR A 247 -8.77 8.44 -6.33
C THR A 247 -10.25 8.43 -6.71
N SER A 248 -10.53 8.64 -7.99
CA SER A 248 -11.89 8.50 -8.54
C SER A 248 -12.07 7.13 -9.18
N ASN A 249 -13.30 6.63 -9.24
CA ASN A 249 -13.65 5.37 -9.92
C ASN A 249 -12.89 4.12 -9.41
N CYS A 250 -12.72 4.00 -8.10
CA CYS A 250 -12.08 2.84 -7.48
C CYS A 250 -13.11 1.89 -6.88
N TRP A 251 -12.82 0.60 -6.87
CA TRP A 251 -13.62 -0.38 -6.12
C TRP A 251 -13.14 -0.43 -4.68
N VAL A 252 -13.95 0.09 -3.77
CA VAL A 252 -13.64 0.22 -2.36
C VAL A 252 -14.08 -1.03 -1.61
N ILE A 253 -13.15 -1.64 -0.88
CA ILE A 253 -13.40 -2.76 0.03
C ILE A 253 -13.32 -2.20 1.46
N ASN A 254 -14.28 -2.55 2.31
CA ASN A 254 -14.23 -2.12 3.71
C ASN A 254 -13.08 -2.81 4.48
N ASP A 255 -12.60 -2.15 5.53
CA ASP A 255 -11.43 -2.58 6.30
C ASP A 255 -11.56 -4.00 6.88
N GLU A 256 -12.75 -4.40 7.35
CA GLU A 256 -12.97 -5.71 7.98
C GLU A 256 -12.84 -6.84 6.95
N ASP A 257 -13.45 -6.66 5.78
CA ASP A 257 -13.37 -7.60 4.65
C ASP A 257 -11.96 -7.63 4.06
N MET A 258 -11.28 -6.48 4.02
CA MET A 258 -9.90 -6.40 3.55
C MET A 258 -8.97 -7.18 4.49
N LEU A 259 -9.05 -6.95 5.81
CA LEU A 259 -8.26 -7.70 6.79
C LEU A 259 -8.52 -9.21 6.67
N PHE A 260 -9.77 -9.61 6.45
CA PHE A 260 -10.12 -11.01 6.25
C PHE A 260 -9.54 -11.58 4.95
N MET A 261 -9.58 -10.83 3.85
CA MET A 261 -8.98 -11.23 2.58
C MET A 261 -7.46 -11.35 2.69
N MET A 262 -6.78 -10.40 3.34
CA MET A 262 -5.33 -10.44 3.57
C MET A 262 -4.88 -11.62 4.44
N ALA A 263 -5.69 -12.02 5.43
CA ALA A 263 -5.34 -13.11 6.34
C ALA A 263 -5.39 -14.51 5.70
N ASN A 264 -5.99 -14.64 4.51
CA ASN A 264 -6.26 -15.92 3.84
C ASN A 264 -5.51 -16.09 2.50
N LEU A 265 -4.41 -15.35 2.30
CA LEU A 265 -3.59 -15.31 1.07
C LEU A 265 -2.18 -15.90 1.22
#